data_AF-A0A528JXR0-F1
#
_entry.id   AF-A0A528JXR0-F1
#
_cell.length_a   1.000
_cell.length_b   1.000
_cell.length_c   1.000
_cell.angle_alpha   90.00
_cell.angle_beta   90.00
_cell.angle_gamma   90.00
#
_symmetry.space_group_name_H-M   'P 1'
#
loop_
_entity.id
_entity.type
_entity.pdbx_description
1 polymer ?
#
loop_
_entity_poly.entity_id
_entity_poly.type
_entity_poly.pdbx_seq_one_letter_code
_entity_poly.pdbx_strand_id
1 'polypeptide(L)'
;VSRLEAAGIDLASVTDVVLTHMHMDHIGGLLIDGVKDRLRPDLRIHVAAAELKFWESPDFSRASMPTGFPDALRRAAKRFVNEYRSQLRPFETEHEVAPGVVVTLTGGHTPGHSVVRLASGGDRLTFAGDAVFQVGFDQPDWHNGFEHDPEEAARVRINLLRELAATREPLVATHLPFPSICHVAMDGDVFRCVPAVWDY
;
A
#
# COMPACT_ATOMS: atom_id res chain seq x y z
N VAL A 1 1.42 -15.30 7.94
CA VAL A 1 2.67 -16.05 8.20
C VAL A 1 2.85 -17.25 7.29
N SER A 2 1.88 -18.16 7.18
CA SER A 2 2.01 -19.41 6.42
C SER A 2 2.46 -19.26 4.96
N ARG A 3 2.06 -18.18 4.25
CA ARG A 3 2.52 -17.93 2.87
C ARG A 3 3.99 -17.50 2.78
N LEU A 4 4.51 -16.77 3.77
CA LEU A 4 5.94 -16.43 3.83
C LEU A 4 6.77 -17.69 4.11
N GLU A 5 6.33 -18.53 5.05
CA GLU A 5 6.96 -19.81 5.36
C GLU A 5 6.95 -20.75 4.14
N ALA A 6 5.82 -20.85 3.43
CA ALA A 6 5.71 -21.64 2.21
C ALA A 6 6.62 -21.13 1.08
N ALA A 7 6.95 -19.83 1.06
CA ALA A 7 7.92 -19.23 0.17
C ALA A 7 9.37 -19.37 0.67
N GLY A 8 9.61 -20.04 1.81
CA GLY A 8 10.94 -20.21 2.40
C GLY A 8 11.47 -18.97 3.10
N ILE A 9 10.63 -17.98 3.41
CA ILE A 9 11.01 -16.73 4.07
C ILE A 9 10.79 -16.88 5.58
N ASP A 10 11.89 -16.88 6.34
CA ASP A 10 11.85 -16.79 7.78
C ASP A 10 11.47 -15.36 8.23
N LEU A 11 10.52 -15.24 9.16
CA LEU A 11 10.13 -13.94 9.72
C LEU A 11 11.30 -13.20 10.38
N ALA A 12 12.22 -13.94 11.02
CA ALA A 12 13.39 -13.32 11.65
C ALA A 12 14.36 -12.70 10.63
N SER A 13 14.28 -13.11 9.36
CA SER A 13 15.11 -12.55 8.28
C SER A 13 14.57 -11.21 7.73
N VAL A 14 13.31 -10.86 8.01
CA VAL A 14 12.71 -9.61 7.54
C VAL A 14 13.36 -8.42 8.23
N THR A 15 14.07 -7.59 7.46
CA THR A 15 14.81 -6.43 7.96
C THR A 15 13.96 -5.16 8.01
N ASP A 16 13.05 -5.04 7.06
CA ASP A 16 12.26 -3.85 6.80
C ASP A 16 10.83 -4.25 6.42
N VAL A 17 9.86 -3.49 6.94
CA VAL A 17 8.49 -3.50 6.46
C VAL A 17 8.17 -2.10 5.96
N VAL A 18 7.65 -2.00 4.74
CA VAL A 18 7.19 -0.74 4.18
C VAL A 18 5.66 -0.76 4.16
N LEU A 19 5.05 0.20 4.85
CA LEU A 19 3.60 0.34 4.87
C LEU A 19 3.18 1.31 3.78
N THR A 20 2.27 0.88 2.90
CA THR A 20 1.58 1.79 1.98
C THR A 20 0.66 2.72 2.77
N HIS A 21 -0.06 2.18 3.74
CA HIS A 21 -0.89 2.90 4.71
C HIS A 21 -1.24 1.96 5.89
N MET A 22 -2.03 2.43 6.86
CA MET A 22 -2.31 1.71 8.11
C MET A 22 -3.74 1.19 8.25
N HIS A 23 -4.44 0.88 7.15
CA HIS A 23 -5.68 0.11 7.25
C HIS A 23 -5.44 -1.28 7.80
N MET A 24 -6.48 -1.81 8.46
CA MET A 24 -6.35 -3.01 9.29
C MET A 24 -5.91 -4.26 8.53
N ASP A 25 -6.20 -4.36 7.24
CA ASP A 25 -5.80 -5.46 6.37
C ASP A 25 -4.34 -5.37 5.92
N HIS A 26 -3.72 -4.18 6.01
CA HIS A 26 -2.30 -3.94 5.72
C HIS A 26 -1.42 -4.11 6.95
N ILE A 27 -1.86 -3.62 8.11
CA ILE A 27 -1.10 -3.75 9.38
C ILE A 27 -1.51 -4.97 10.22
N GLY A 28 -2.65 -5.59 9.93
CA GLY A 28 -3.24 -6.63 10.77
C GLY A 28 -2.37 -7.87 10.91
N GLY A 29 -1.59 -8.21 9.87
CA GLY A 29 -0.64 -9.33 9.91
C GLY A 29 0.44 -9.18 10.99
N LEU A 30 0.81 -7.94 11.33
CA LEU A 30 1.78 -7.61 12.40
C LEU A 30 1.14 -7.60 13.79
N LEU A 31 -0.19 -7.58 13.88
CA LEU A 31 -0.95 -7.57 15.13
C LEU A 31 -1.44 -8.95 15.56
N ILE A 32 -1.07 -10.01 14.82
CA ILE A 32 -1.37 -11.38 15.20
C ILE A 32 -0.47 -11.78 16.36
N ASP A 33 -1.06 -12.35 17.41
CA ASP A 33 -0.34 -12.75 18.62
C ASP A 33 0.82 -13.72 18.28
N GLY A 34 1.98 -13.47 18.88
CA GLY A 34 3.21 -14.23 18.64
C GLY A 34 3.96 -13.89 17.33
N VAL A 35 3.37 -13.12 16.40
CA VAL A 35 4.11 -12.70 15.18
C VAL A 35 5.26 -11.77 15.54
N LYS A 36 5.05 -10.81 16.43
CA LYS A 36 6.07 -9.86 16.85
C LYS A 36 7.31 -10.55 17.45
N ASP A 37 7.11 -11.61 18.23
CA ASP A 37 8.21 -12.35 18.88
C ASP A 37 9.07 -13.15 17.88
N ARG A 38 8.54 -13.39 16.68
CA ARG A 38 9.25 -14.07 15.59
C ARG A 38 9.96 -13.10 14.64
N LEU A 39 9.69 -11.80 14.75
CA LEU A 39 10.38 -10.76 14.01
C LEU A 39 11.66 -10.36 14.75
N ARG A 40 12.64 -9.83 14.03
CA ARG A 40 13.86 -9.32 14.65
C ARG A 40 13.58 -8.10 15.56
N PRO A 41 14.28 -7.94 16.69
CA PRO A 41 14.03 -6.84 17.63
C PRO A 41 14.28 -5.44 17.05
N ASP A 42 15.20 -5.32 16.09
CA ASP A 42 15.59 -4.08 15.41
C ASP A 42 14.89 -3.88 14.06
N LEU A 43 13.74 -4.54 13.86
CA LEU A 43 12.90 -4.37 12.67
C LEU A 43 12.63 -2.87 12.42
N ARG A 44 12.74 -2.46 11.16
CA ARG A 44 12.43 -1.09 10.73
C ARG A 44 11.09 -1.09 10.01
N ILE A 45 10.16 -0.25 10.45
CA ILE A 45 8.85 -0.10 9.82
C ILE A 45 8.76 1.30 9.24
N HIS A 46 8.80 1.38 7.91
CA HIS A 46 8.76 2.62 7.15
C HIS A 46 7.31 3.00 6.87
N VAL A 47 6.93 4.21 7.24
CA VAL A 47 5.55 4.71 7.13
C VAL A 47 5.56 6.22 6.96
N ALA A 48 4.62 6.78 6.20
CA ALA A 48 4.56 8.22 6.06
C ALA A 48 4.24 8.90 7.40
N ALA A 49 4.89 10.02 7.70
CA ALA A 49 4.61 10.84 8.88
C ALA A 49 3.16 11.36 8.86
N ALA A 50 2.64 11.68 7.67
CA ALA A 50 1.25 12.05 7.46
C ALA A 50 0.26 10.93 7.85
N GLU A 51 0.64 9.66 7.66
CA GLU A 51 -0.18 8.51 8.04
C GLU A 51 -0.27 8.42 9.57
N LEU A 52 0.88 8.47 10.25
CA LEU A 52 0.90 8.44 11.72
C LEU A 52 0.09 9.59 12.32
N LYS A 53 0.26 10.80 11.79
CA LYS A 53 -0.49 11.99 12.21
C LYS A 53 -2.00 11.81 11.99
N PHE A 54 -2.40 11.26 10.85
CA PHE A 54 -3.82 11.01 10.58
C PHE A 54 -4.45 10.08 11.63
N TRP A 55 -3.74 9.01 12.01
CA TRP A 55 -4.27 8.02 12.97
C TRP A 55 -4.27 8.49 14.44
N GLU A 56 -3.70 9.65 14.77
CA GLU A 56 -3.87 10.27 16.09
C GLU A 56 -5.32 10.74 16.31
N SER A 57 -5.94 11.29 15.27
CA SER A 57 -7.31 11.79 15.29
C SER A 57 -7.95 11.68 13.90
N PRO A 58 -8.26 10.47 13.41
CA PRO A 58 -8.67 10.30 12.03
C PRO A 58 -10.04 10.93 11.80
N ASP A 59 -10.18 11.61 10.66
CA ASP A 59 -11.43 12.14 10.15
C ASP A 59 -11.90 11.28 8.97
N PHE A 60 -13.10 10.74 9.09
CA PHE A 60 -13.74 9.92 8.06
C PHE A 60 -14.96 10.60 7.46
N SER A 61 -15.15 11.91 7.69
CA SER A 61 -16.33 12.68 7.26
C SER A 61 -16.57 12.66 5.75
N ARG A 62 -15.50 12.47 4.96
CA ARG A 62 -15.53 12.36 3.50
C ARG A 62 -15.55 10.92 2.98
N ALA A 63 -15.34 9.94 3.85
CA ALA A 63 -15.42 8.52 3.52
C ALA A 63 -16.86 8.00 3.68
N SER A 64 -17.21 6.95 2.94
CA SER A 64 -18.53 6.30 2.99
C SER A 64 -18.37 4.82 3.33
N MET A 65 -17.92 4.57 4.56
CA MET A 65 -17.67 3.21 5.06
C MET A 65 -18.91 2.60 5.73
N PRO A 66 -19.08 1.27 5.66
CA PRO A 66 -20.12 0.59 6.44
C PRO A 66 -19.95 0.81 7.96
N THR A 67 -21.05 0.74 8.70
CA THR A 67 -21.06 0.89 10.15
C THR A 67 -20.06 -0.06 10.82
N GLY A 68 -19.28 0.46 11.78
CA GLY A 68 -18.31 -0.30 12.57
C GLY A 68 -16.91 -0.39 11.96
N PHE A 69 -16.74 -0.20 10.65
CA PHE A 69 -15.42 -0.14 10.00
C PHE A 69 -14.54 1.01 10.53
N PRO A 70 -15.05 2.27 10.64
CA PRO A 70 -14.27 3.37 11.21
C PRO A 70 -13.67 3.05 12.58
N ASP A 71 -14.43 2.40 13.46
CA ASP A 71 -13.96 2.04 14.80
C ASP A 71 -12.94 0.90 14.77
N ALA A 72 -13.14 -0.08 13.88
CA ALA A 72 -12.19 -1.17 13.69
C ALA A 72 -10.83 -0.66 13.20
N LEU A 73 -10.84 0.25 12.21
CA LEU A 73 -9.65 0.92 11.70
C LEU A 73 -8.94 1.71 12.81
N ARG A 74 -9.66 2.55 13.56
CA ARG A 74 -9.11 3.30 14.72
C ARG A 74 -8.44 2.37 15.74
N ARG A 75 -9.10 1.27 16.10
CA ARG A 75 -8.56 0.29 17.07
C ARG A 75 -7.29 -0.37 16.56
N ALA A 76 -7.28 -0.82 15.30
CA ALA A 76 -6.13 -1.48 14.70
C ALA A 76 -4.92 -0.53 14.62
N ALA A 77 -5.10 0.67 14.08
CA ALA A 77 -4.03 1.67 13.97
C ALA A 77 -3.46 2.07 15.33
N LYS A 78 -4.33 2.32 16.33
CA LYS A 78 -3.89 2.64 17.70
C LYS A 78 -3.10 1.50 18.34
N ARG A 79 -3.57 0.25 18.20
CA ARG A 79 -2.85 -0.93 18.70
C ARG A 79 -1.48 -1.04 18.02
N PHE A 80 -1.43 -0.88 16.71
CA PHE A 80 -0.20 -0.94 15.93
C PHE A 80 0.85 0.08 16.38
N VAL A 81 0.46 1.36 16.49
CA VAL A 81 1.38 2.41 16.96
C VAL A 81 1.88 2.11 18.38
N ASN A 82 1.02 1.61 19.26
CA ASN A 82 1.44 1.24 20.62
C ASN A 82 2.41 0.07 20.64
N GLU A 83 2.18 -0.96 19.84
CA GLU A 83 3.03 -2.15 19.80
C GLU A 83 4.38 -1.89 19.13
N TYR A 84 4.43 -1.07 18.08
CA TYR A 84 5.61 -0.92 17.22
C TYR A 84 6.28 0.45 17.30
N ARG A 85 5.90 1.31 18.25
CA ARG A 85 6.41 2.70 18.39
C ARG A 85 7.93 2.83 18.20
N SER A 86 8.73 1.96 18.80
CA SER A 86 10.21 1.99 18.71
C SER A 86 10.77 1.57 17.35
N GLN A 87 10.00 0.80 16.57
CA GLN A 87 10.38 0.27 15.26
C GLN A 87 10.00 1.23 14.12
N LEU A 88 9.11 2.20 14.36
CA LEU A 88 8.66 3.14 13.33
C LEU A 88 9.81 4.02 12.83
N ARG A 89 9.85 4.21 11.51
CA ARG A 89 10.76 5.07 10.75
C ARG A 89 9.89 5.97 9.87
N PRO A 90 9.40 7.10 10.40
CA PRO A 90 8.57 8.01 9.64
C PRO A 90 9.36 8.68 8.51
N PHE A 91 8.72 8.87 7.36
CA PHE A 91 9.25 9.69 6.25
C PHE A 91 8.22 10.75 5.83
N GLU A 92 8.69 11.86 5.24
CA GLU A 92 7.82 12.99 4.90
C GLU A 92 7.18 12.86 3.52
N THR A 93 7.98 12.70 2.46
CA THR A 93 7.52 12.68 1.07
C THR A 93 8.04 11.47 0.31
N GLU A 94 9.34 11.24 0.35
CA GLU A 94 10.01 10.12 -0.31
C GLU A 94 11.14 9.60 0.57
N HIS A 95 11.35 8.28 0.54
CA HIS A 95 12.43 7.63 1.27
C HIS A 95 12.97 6.41 0.51
N GLU A 96 14.28 6.34 0.33
CA GLU A 96 14.95 5.12 -0.13
C GLU A 96 15.16 4.17 1.05
N VAL A 97 14.39 3.07 1.07
CA VAL A 97 14.38 2.06 2.13
C VAL A 97 15.60 1.14 2.03
N ALA A 98 15.97 0.80 0.79
CA ALA A 98 17.10 -0.02 0.43
C ALA A 98 17.52 0.35 -1.01
N PRO A 99 18.72 -0.02 -1.49
CA PRO A 99 19.15 0.28 -2.85
C PRO A 99 18.11 -0.15 -3.89
N GLY A 100 17.57 0.83 -4.61
CA GLY A 100 16.54 0.59 -5.64
C GLY A 100 15.13 0.35 -5.11
N VAL A 101 14.87 0.55 -3.81
CA VAL A 101 13.53 0.45 -3.19
C VAL A 101 13.16 1.81 -2.60
N VAL A 102 12.25 2.52 -3.27
CA VAL A 102 11.84 3.87 -2.90
C VAL A 102 10.36 3.88 -2.56
N VAL A 103 10.01 4.40 -1.40
CA VAL A 103 8.62 4.68 -1.01
C VAL A 103 8.33 6.17 -1.20
N THR A 104 7.19 6.49 -1.83
CA THR A 104 6.76 7.86 -2.09
C THR A 104 5.32 8.05 -1.63
N LEU A 105 5.09 9.07 -0.81
CA LEU A 105 3.77 9.51 -0.39
C LEU A 105 2.94 9.99 -1.60
N THR A 106 1.72 9.49 -1.70
CA THR A 106 0.73 9.90 -2.70
C THR A 106 -0.49 10.59 -2.10
N GLY A 107 -0.93 10.18 -0.91
CA GLY A 107 -2.20 10.63 -0.34
C GLY A 107 -3.43 10.02 -1.03
N GLY A 108 -4.59 10.66 -0.85
CA GLY A 108 -5.87 10.23 -1.42
C GLY A 108 -6.54 9.14 -0.60
N HIS A 109 -6.15 7.87 -0.81
CA HIS A 109 -6.80 6.72 -0.16
C HIS A 109 -6.79 6.86 1.37
N THR A 110 -5.64 7.19 1.94
CA THR A 110 -5.45 7.81 3.25
C THR A 110 -4.55 9.03 3.08
N PRO A 111 -4.50 10.00 4.01
CA PRO A 111 -3.61 11.16 3.88
C PRO A 111 -2.12 10.81 3.78
N GLY A 112 -1.71 9.67 4.34
CA GLY A 112 -0.34 9.17 4.26
C GLY A 112 -0.15 7.97 3.32
N HIS A 113 -1.14 7.66 2.48
CA HIS A 113 -1.01 6.57 1.51
C HIS A 113 0.23 6.77 0.64
N SER A 114 0.95 5.69 0.39
CA SER A 114 2.23 5.68 -0.31
C SER A 114 2.32 4.52 -1.30
N VAL A 115 3.10 4.73 -2.37
CA VAL A 115 3.46 3.69 -3.34
C VAL A 115 4.94 3.33 -3.16
N VAL A 116 5.31 2.09 -3.49
CA VAL A 116 6.70 1.60 -3.41
C VAL A 116 7.17 1.24 -4.81
N ARG A 117 8.27 1.85 -5.26
CA ARG A 117 8.91 1.56 -6.54
C ARG A 117 10.19 0.76 -6.32
N LEU A 118 10.33 -0.32 -7.07
CA LEU A 118 11.53 -1.16 -7.13
C LEU A 118 12.22 -0.92 -8.47
N ALA A 119 13.55 -0.84 -8.46
CA ALA A 119 14.38 -0.79 -9.65
C ALA A 119 15.62 -1.66 -9.48
N SER A 120 15.89 -2.52 -10.46
CA SER A 120 17.07 -3.40 -10.47
C SER A 120 17.42 -3.81 -11.89
N GLY A 121 18.69 -3.77 -12.28
CA GLY A 121 19.14 -4.28 -13.59
C GLY A 121 18.52 -3.60 -14.83
N GLY A 122 17.88 -2.44 -14.68
CA GLY A 122 17.12 -1.78 -15.75
C GLY A 122 15.61 -2.05 -15.70
N ASP A 123 15.19 -3.05 -14.93
CA ASP A 123 13.79 -3.39 -14.68
C ASP A 123 13.20 -2.54 -13.56
N ARG A 124 11.87 -2.40 -13.57
CA ARG A 124 11.09 -1.66 -12.58
C ARG A 124 9.83 -2.42 -12.18
N LEU A 125 9.32 -2.14 -10.98
CA LEU A 125 8.05 -2.66 -10.47
C LEU A 125 7.45 -1.67 -9.47
N THR A 126 6.16 -1.37 -9.62
CA THR A 126 5.45 -0.44 -8.73
C THR A 126 4.41 -1.19 -7.88
N PHE A 127 4.55 -1.14 -6.56
CA PHE A 127 3.52 -1.54 -5.60
C PHE A 127 2.65 -0.32 -5.29
N ALA A 128 1.41 -0.32 -5.78
CA ALA A 128 0.50 0.81 -5.67
C ALA A 128 -0.33 0.82 -4.37
N GLY A 129 -0.21 -0.20 -3.53
CA GLY A 129 -1.10 -0.36 -2.38
C GLY A 129 -2.55 -0.33 -2.84
N ASP A 130 -3.31 0.60 -2.27
CA ASP A 130 -4.75 0.77 -2.49
C ASP A 130 -5.05 2.02 -3.34
N ALA A 131 -4.05 2.56 -4.04
CA ALA A 131 -4.29 3.60 -5.04
C ALA A 131 -5.09 3.08 -6.25
N VAL A 132 -5.16 1.76 -6.47
CA VAL A 132 -5.84 1.16 -7.62
C VAL A 132 -6.66 -0.07 -7.20
N PHE A 133 -7.92 -0.09 -7.64
CA PHE A 133 -8.83 -1.25 -7.56
C PHE A 133 -9.24 -1.68 -8.97
N GLN A 134 -9.71 -2.93 -9.14
CA GLN A 134 -10.04 -3.50 -10.44
C GLN A 134 -10.98 -2.64 -11.30
N VAL A 135 -12.02 -2.06 -10.69
CA VAL A 135 -12.96 -1.17 -11.41
C VAL A 135 -12.32 0.15 -11.85
N GLY A 136 -11.26 0.57 -11.15
CA GLY A 136 -10.56 1.83 -11.39
C GLY A 136 -9.74 1.87 -12.67
N PHE A 137 -9.59 0.76 -13.40
CA PHE A 137 -9.04 0.80 -14.76
C PHE A 137 -10.08 1.30 -15.77
N ASP A 138 -11.30 0.75 -15.70
CA ASP A 138 -12.39 1.08 -16.62
C ASP A 138 -13.15 2.34 -16.20
N GLN A 139 -13.15 2.69 -14.90
CA GLN A 139 -13.80 3.85 -14.30
C GLN A 139 -12.82 4.57 -13.34
N PRO A 140 -11.77 5.22 -13.86
CA PRO A 140 -10.67 5.72 -13.04
C PRO A 140 -11.05 6.91 -12.14
N ASP A 141 -12.16 7.57 -12.41
CA ASP A 141 -12.74 8.66 -11.62
C ASP A 141 -13.69 8.18 -10.50
N TRP A 142 -14.10 6.91 -10.50
CA TRP A 142 -14.96 6.37 -9.44
C TRP A 142 -14.17 6.11 -8.17
N HIS A 143 -14.68 6.53 -7.02
CA HIS A 143 -14.07 6.25 -5.73
C HIS A 143 -14.85 5.18 -4.96
N ASN A 144 -14.17 4.42 -4.11
CA ASN A 144 -14.83 3.52 -3.18
C ASN A 144 -15.09 4.21 -1.82
N GLY A 145 -15.85 3.56 -0.94
CA GLY A 145 -16.23 4.12 0.35
C GLY A 145 -15.10 4.28 1.37
N PHE A 146 -13.92 3.73 1.11
CA PHE A 146 -12.75 3.77 2.00
C PHE A 146 -11.74 4.88 1.64
N GLU A 147 -11.96 5.61 0.55
CA GLU A 147 -11.12 6.74 0.18
C GLU A 147 -11.41 7.95 1.10
N HIS A 148 -10.37 8.41 1.81
CA HIS A 148 -10.48 9.53 2.76
C HIS A 148 -10.61 10.87 2.06
N ASP A 149 -9.96 11.02 0.91
CA ASP A 149 -10.13 12.13 -0.01
C ASP A 149 -10.49 11.54 -1.39
N PRO A 150 -11.79 11.35 -1.68
CA PRO A 150 -12.23 10.69 -2.91
C PRO A 150 -11.73 11.35 -4.19
N GLU A 151 -11.76 12.68 -4.25
CA GLU A 151 -11.30 13.45 -5.41
C GLU A 151 -9.78 13.35 -5.58
N GLU A 152 -9.02 13.43 -4.50
CA GLU A 152 -7.57 13.28 -4.54
C GLU A 152 -7.15 11.85 -4.88
N ALA A 153 -7.84 10.84 -4.35
CA ALA A 153 -7.59 9.43 -4.66
C ALA A 153 -7.84 9.11 -6.14
N ALA A 154 -8.91 9.66 -6.74
CA ALA A 154 -9.14 9.59 -8.18
C ALA A 154 -8.01 10.27 -8.97
N ARG A 155 -7.60 11.49 -8.56
CA ARG A 155 -6.50 12.23 -9.20
C ARG A 155 -5.17 11.46 -9.16
N VAL A 156 -4.82 10.91 -8.00
CA VAL A 156 -3.61 10.09 -7.79
C VAL A 156 -3.65 8.86 -8.69
N ARG A 157 -4.75 8.12 -8.69
CA ARG A 157 -4.94 6.92 -9.51
C ARG A 157 -4.82 7.20 -11.00
N ILE A 158 -5.50 8.21 -11.52
CA ILE A 158 -5.44 8.58 -12.95
C ILE A 158 -4.00 8.92 -13.35
N ASN A 159 -3.29 9.70 -12.53
CA ASN A 159 -1.91 10.05 -12.83
C ASN A 159 -0.98 8.83 -12.80
N LEU A 160 -1.14 7.97 -11.79
CA LEU A 160 -0.38 6.73 -11.68
C LEU A 160 -0.62 5.80 -12.87
N LEU A 161 -1.88 5.55 -13.24
CA LEU A 161 -2.22 4.69 -14.37
C LEU A 161 -1.71 5.26 -15.71
N ARG A 162 -1.74 6.59 -15.90
CA ARG A 162 -1.16 7.25 -17.07
C ARG A 162 0.35 7.08 -17.13
N GLU A 163 1.04 7.23 -16.00
CA GLU A 163 2.49 6.99 -15.90
C GLU A 163 2.82 5.54 -16.27
N LEU A 164 2.15 4.57 -15.64
CA LEU A 164 2.38 3.14 -15.86
C LEU A 164 2.08 2.71 -17.29
N ALA A 165 1.07 3.29 -17.94
CA ALA A 165 0.78 3.02 -19.34
C ALA A 165 1.87 3.57 -20.30
N ALA A 166 2.51 4.68 -19.93
CA ALA A 166 3.58 5.29 -20.71
C ALA A 166 4.93 4.57 -20.53
N THR A 167 5.26 4.18 -19.30
CA THR A 167 6.53 3.51 -18.97
C THR A 167 6.49 2.02 -19.25
N ARG A 168 5.29 1.42 -19.25
CA ARG A 168 5.07 -0.03 -19.31
C ARG A 168 5.76 -0.79 -18.19
N GLU A 169 6.00 -0.15 -17.05
CA GLU A 169 6.46 -0.88 -15.87
C GLU A 169 5.30 -1.70 -15.28
N PRO A 170 5.56 -2.92 -14.78
CA PRO A 170 4.55 -3.72 -14.11
C PRO A 170 4.07 -3.06 -12.82
N LEU A 171 2.81 -3.30 -12.51
CA LEU A 171 2.09 -2.84 -11.33
C LEU A 171 1.69 -4.04 -10.47
N VAL A 172 1.84 -3.89 -9.16
CA VAL A 172 1.19 -4.70 -8.14
C VAL A 172 0.26 -3.81 -7.32
N ALA A 173 -1.03 -4.13 -7.27
CA ALA A 173 -1.98 -3.45 -6.38
C ALA A 173 -2.71 -4.46 -5.51
N THR A 174 -2.86 -4.14 -4.22
CA THR A 174 -3.20 -5.11 -3.15
C THR A 174 -4.48 -5.89 -3.45
N HIS A 175 -5.48 -5.21 -3.99
CA HIS A 175 -6.82 -5.75 -4.19
C HIS A 175 -7.14 -6.14 -5.63
N LEU A 176 -6.11 -6.37 -6.47
CA LEU A 176 -6.28 -7.04 -7.76
C LEU A 176 -6.26 -8.57 -7.58
N PRO A 177 -6.85 -9.34 -8.51
CA PRO A 177 -6.79 -10.80 -8.47
C PRO A 177 -5.35 -11.30 -8.36
N PHE A 178 -5.08 -12.16 -7.37
CA PHE A 178 -3.76 -12.76 -7.14
C PHE A 178 -3.22 -13.44 -8.42
N PRO A 179 -1.94 -13.27 -8.81
CA PRO A 179 -0.82 -12.67 -8.05
C PRO A 179 -0.75 -11.14 -8.08
N SER A 180 -1.80 -10.49 -8.61
CA SER A 180 -1.98 -9.03 -8.59
C SER A 180 -0.99 -8.25 -9.44
N ILE A 181 -0.23 -8.93 -10.30
CA ILE A 181 0.71 -8.32 -11.25
C ILE A 181 0.01 -8.05 -12.58
N CYS A 182 0.02 -6.80 -13.04
CA CYS A 182 -0.39 -6.47 -14.41
C CYS A 182 0.41 -5.32 -15.02
N HIS A 183 0.32 -5.17 -16.33
CA HIS A 183 0.72 -3.95 -17.02
C HIS A 183 -0.52 -3.08 -17.24
N VAL A 184 -0.31 -1.78 -17.42
CA VAL A 184 -1.38 -0.84 -17.74
C VAL A 184 -1.32 -0.49 -19.22
N ALA A 185 -2.46 -0.52 -19.91
CA ALA A 185 -2.61 0.00 -21.27
C ALA A 185 -3.67 1.12 -21.28
N MET A 186 -3.53 2.07 -22.21
CA MET A 186 -4.59 3.05 -22.48
C MET A 186 -5.59 2.47 -23.49
N ASP A 187 -6.87 2.77 -23.28
CA ASP A 187 -7.98 2.46 -24.19
C ASP A 187 -8.90 3.69 -24.26
N GLY A 188 -8.64 4.57 -25.23
CA GLY A 188 -9.27 5.89 -25.28
C GLY A 188 -8.93 6.73 -24.06
N ASP A 189 -9.96 7.16 -23.32
CA ASP A 189 -9.83 7.97 -22.11
C ASP A 189 -9.76 7.14 -20.81
N VAL A 190 -9.76 5.80 -20.91
CA VAL A 190 -9.68 4.86 -19.79
C VAL A 190 -8.45 3.96 -19.88
N PHE A 191 -8.31 3.04 -18.92
CA PHE A 191 -7.18 2.13 -18.82
C PHE A 191 -7.63 0.66 -18.89
N ARG A 192 -6.68 -0.23 -19.17
CA ARG A 192 -6.85 -1.68 -19.08
C ARG A 192 -5.73 -2.27 -18.25
N CYS A 193 -6.09 -3.14 -17.31
CA CYS A 193 -5.13 -4.02 -16.64
C CYS A 193 -4.89 -5.22 -17.54
N VAL A 194 -3.65 -5.41 -17.98
CA VAL A 194 -3.18 -6.53 -18.79
C VAL A 194 -2.44 -7.48 -17.85
N PRO A 195 -3.09 -8.55 -17.35
CA PRO A 195 -2.50 -9.42 -16.34
C PRO A 195 -1.17 -9.99 -16.82
N ALA A 196 -0.19 -10.08 -15.92
CA ALA A 196 1.05 -10.78 -16.24
C ALA A 196 0.74 -12.22 -16.66
N VAL A 197 1.44 -12.67 -17.69
CA VAL A 197 1.37 -14.08 -18.11
C VAL A 197 2.13 -14.89 -17.08
N TRP A 198 1.55 -16.00 -16.66
CA TRP A 198 2.24 -16.98 -15.84
C TRP A 198 3.36 -17.62 -16.66
N ASP A 199 4.61 -17.30 -16.30
CA ASP A 199 5.83 -17.81 -16.91
C ASP A 199 6.51 -18.73 -15.89
N TYR A 200 6.69 -20.00 -16.22
CA TYR A 200 7.14 -21.07 -15.32
C TYR A 200 8.23 -21.91 -15.94
#